data_AF-A0A1I3ZCV5-F1
#
_entry.id   AF-A0A1I3ZCV5-F1
#
_cell.length_a   1.000
_cell.length_b   1.000
_cell.length_c   1.000
_cell.angle_alpha   90.00
_cell.angle_beta   90.00
_cell.angle_gamma   90.00
#
_symmetry.space_group_name_H-M   'P 1'
#
loop_
_entity.id
_entity.type
_entity.pdbx_description
1 polymer ?
#
loop_
_entity_poly.entity_id
_entity_poly.type
_entity_poly.pdbx_seq_one_letter_code
_entity_poly.pdbx_strand_id
1 'polypeptide(L)'
;MSDRIVMRTGEALVAGGPAFTAAEPEVVIGELDGPFGTAFANLMGDQVQGHSRVLALMNTDMQVKPATLMVSKVTVKKTAYTNILMGTVQGAIANGVLDAVRNGTIPKEKANDLGIIVSVWLNPSIVTVEDLDHEALFNIHREATRRAIEKAMNNEPSIDYLLENQDKLVHKYYQKELDAKK
;
A
#
# COMPACT_ATOMS: atom_id res chain seq x y z
N MET A 1 19.70 -14.20 13.66
CA MET A 1 19.68 -13.17 12.61
C MET A 1 18.51 -13.47 11.72
N SER A 2 17.67 -12.48 11.41
CA SER A 2 16.53 -12.63 10.52
C SER A 2 17.01 -13.02 9.11
N ASP A 3 16.35 -13.98 8.47
CA ASP A 3 16.70 -14.45 7.13
C ASP A 3 16.65 -13.30 6.10
N ARG A 4 17.48 -13.39 5.05
CA ARG A 4 17.53 -12.38 3.98
C ARG A 4 16.21 -12.35 3.22
N ILE A 5 15.63 -11.15 3.05
CA ILE A 5 14.34 -10.96 2.37
C ILE A 5 14.61 -10.43 0.96
N VAL A 6 14.83 -11.32 -0.02
CA VAL A 6 15.12 -10.87 -1.40
C VAL A 6 13.99 -9.98 -1.92
N MET A 7 12.78 -10.54 -2.06
CA MET A 7 11.54 -9.83 -2.34
C MET A 7 10.37 -10.64 -1.78
N ARG A 8 9.38 -9.96 -1.21
CA ARG A 8 8.06 -10.52 -0.89
C ARG A 8 6.99 -9.55 -1.31
N THR A 9 5.82 -10.07 -1.66
CA THR A 9 4.67 -9.29 -2.15
C THR A 9 3.46 -9.54 -1.29
N GLY A 10 2.64 -8.51 -1.08
CA GLY A 10 1.38 -8.64 -0.38
C GLY A 10 0.41 -7.52 -0.72
N GLU A 11 -0.85 -7.74 -0.40
CA GLU A 11 -1.94 -6.83 -0.69
C GLU A 11 -2.97 -6.88 0.44
N ALA A 12 -3.77 -5.82 0.59
CA ALA A 12 -4.91 -5.89 1.50
C ALA A 12 -5.97 -4.89 1.08
N LEU A 13 -7.23 -5.33 1.01
CA LEU A 13 -8.37 -4.44 0.91
C LEU A 13 -8.93 -4.17 2.31
N VAL A 14 -8.95 -2.90 2.72
CA VAL A 14 -9.73 -2.45 3.89
C VAL A 14 -10.83 -1.51 3.37
N ALA A 15 -12.07 -1.89 3.64
CA ALA A 15 -13.27 -1.19 3.18
C ALA A 15 -14.32 -1.17 4.31
N GLY A 16 -15.49 -0.57 4.03
CA GLY A 16 -16.57 -0.45 5.02
C GLY A 16 -16.57 0.87 5.79
N GLY A 17 -15.67 1.80 5.45
CA GLY A 17 -15.71 3.19 5.92
C GLY A 17 -16.63 4.08 5.08
N PRO A 18 -16.52 5.41 5.25
CA PRO A 18 -17.26 6.39 4.45
C PRO A 18 -17.05 6.21 2.94
N ALA A 19 -17.90 6.84 2.13
CA ALA A 19 -17.82 6.71 0.68
C ALA A 19 -16.40 7.06 0.16
N PHE A 20 -15.90 6.22 -0.75
CA PHE A 20 -14.61 6.39 -1.43
C PHE A 20 -13.35 6.29 -0.57
N THR A 21 -13.44 5.92 0.72
CA THR A 21 -12.27 5.82 1.63
C THR A 21 -11.59 4.45 1.64
N ALA A 22 -12.12 3.46 0.93
CA ALA A 22 -11.52 2.13 0.86
C ALA A 22 -10.08 2.19 0.33
N ALA A 23 -9.21 1.35 0.89
CA ALA A 23 -7.79 1.28 0.54
C ALA A 23 -7.41 -0.11 0.08
N GLU A 24 -6.62 -0.19 -0.99
CA GLU A 24 -6.08 -1.44 -1.54
C GLU A 24 -4.61 -1.27 -1.95
N PRO A 25 -3.68 -1.12 -0.98
CA PRO A 25 -2.25 -1.14 -1.25
C PRO A 25 -1.80 -2.51 -1.75
N GLU A 26 -0.95 -2.51 -2.76
CA GLU A 26 -0.09 -3.65 -3.12
C GLU A 26 1.33 -3.26 -2.75
N VAL A 27 2.03 -4.13 -2.02
CA VAL A 27 3.38 -3.88 -1.54
C VAL A 27 4.36 -4.89 -2.10
N VAL A 28 5.57 -4.43 -2.37
CA VAL A 28 6.77 -5.26 -2.52
C VAL A 28 7.77 -4.79 -1.47
N ILE A 29 8.28 -5.70 -0.64
CA ILE A 29 9.32 -5.44 0.36
C ILE A 29 10.56 -6.28 0.03
N GLY A 30 11.75 -5.71 0.13
CA GLY A 30 13.00 -6.42 -0.18
C GLY A 30 14.25 -5.68 0.26
N GLU A 31 15.40 -6.37 0.20
CA GLU A 31 16.70 -5.78 0.52
C GLU A 31 17.13 -4.74 -0.55
N LEU A 32 17.67 -3.62 -0.10
CA LEU A 32 18.20 -2.55 -0.94
C LEU A 32 19.50 -2.94 -1.66
N ASP A 33 20.24 -3.92 -1.15
CA ASP A 33 21.50 -4.44 -1.73
C ASP A 33 21.27 -5.51 -2.82
N GLY A 34 20.19 -5.39 -3.59
CA GLY A 34 19.75 -6.44 -4.51
C GLY A 34 18.81 -5.95 -5.62
N PRO A 35 18.13 -6.88 -6.33
CA PRO A 35 17.25 -6.54 -7.45
C PRO A 35 16.11 -5.58 -7.05
N PHE A 36 15.63 -5.68 -5.81
CA PHE A 36 14.66 -4.74 -5.26
C PHE A 36 15.23 -3.31 -5.21
N GLY A 37 16.44 -3.13 -4.68
CA GLY A 37 17.12 -1.83 -4.63
C GLY A 37 17.30 -1.19 -6.01
N THR A 38 17.65 -1.98 -7.03
CA THR A 38 17.72 -1.50 -8.42
C THR A 38 16.36 -1.00 -8.91
N ALA A 39 15.28 -1.76 -8.68
CA ALA A 39 13.93 -1.35 -9.06
C ALA A 39 13.49 -0.08 -8.31
N PHE A 40 13.76 -0.01 -7.01
CA PHE A 40 13.47 1.14 -6.17
C PHE A 40 14.18 2.40 -6.67
N ALA A 41 15.50 2.31 -6.95
CA ALA A 41 16.30 3.43 -7.44
C ALA A 41 15.82 3.93 -8.80
N ASN A 42 15.49 3.02 -9.72
CA ASN A 42 14.95 3.38 -11.04
C ASN A 42 13.60 4.10 -10.92
N LEU A 43 12.66 3.56 -10.12
CA LEU A 43 11.34 4.17 -9.94
C LEU A 43 11.40 5.52 -9.23
N MET A 44 12.36 5.73 -8.33
CA MET A 44 12.51 7.01 -7.63
C MET A 44 12.87 8.16 -8.58
N GLY A 45 13.75 7.90 -9.56
CA GLY A 45 14.18 8.90 -10.55
C GLY A 45 13.24 9.06 -11.76
N ASP A 46 12.47 8.03 -12.10
CA ASP A 46 11.58 8.02 -13.27
C ASP A 46 10.20 8.60 -12.94
N GLN A 47 10.03 9.92 -12.98
CA GLN A 47 8.71 10.52 -12.77
C GLN A 47 7.87 10.45 -14.05
N VAL A 48 6.64 9.94 -13.95
CA VAL A 48 5.71 9.78 -15.08
C VAL A 48 4.50 10.69 -14.92
N GLN A 49 4.09 11.35 -15.99
CA GLN A 49 2.93 12.24 -15.99
C GLN A 49 1.68 11.50 -15.48
N GLY A 50 1.07 12.03 -14.43
CA GLY A 50 -0.13 11.47 -13.80
C GLY A 50 0.14 10.29 -12.84
N HIS A 51 1.36 9.77 -12.75
CA HIS A 51 1.71 8.67 -11.86
C HIS A 51 2.91 9.04 -10.99
N SER A 52 2.63 9.87 -9.97
CA SER A 52 3.66 10.34 -9.04
C SER A 52 4.32 9.18 -8.29
N ARG A 53 5.64 9.27 -8.14
CA ARG A 53 6.45 8.33 -7.36
C ARG A 53 7.20 9.11 -6.29
N VAL A 54 6.79 8.96 -5.03
CA VAL A 54 7.30 9.81 -3.94
C VAL A 54 7.59 8.97 -2.71
N LEU A 55 8.56 9.39 -1.90
CA LEU A 55 8.82 8.75 -0.63
C LEU A 55 7.65 8.98 0.33
N ALA A 56 7.32 7.96 1.13
CA ALA A 56 6.40 8.11 2.25
C ALA A 56 7.10 8.82 3.42
N LEU A 57 6.44 9.82 3.99
CA LEU A 57 6.96 10.68 5.03
C LEU A 57 6.02 10.68 6.23
N MET A 58 6.58 10.68 7.44
CA MET A 58 5.82 10.94 8.67
C MET A 58 5.47 12.43 8.81
N ASN A 59 6.36 13.29 8.37
CA ASN A 59 6.23 14.74 8.31
C ASN A 59 7.30 15.33 7.37
N THR A 60 7.31 16.65 7.18
CA THR A 60 8.41 17.36 6.50
C THR A 60 9.76 16.96 7.11
N ASP A 61 10.71 16.60 6.25
CA ASP A 61 12.05 16.12 6.60
C ASP A 61 12.10 14.86 7.50
N MET A 62 11.00 14.10 7.58
CA MET A 62 10.89 12.90 8.42
C MET A 62 10.49 11.68 7.56
N GLN A 63 11.43 11.15 6.78
CA GLN A 63 11.23 9.93 5.98
C GLN A 63 10.96 8.71 6.88
N VAL A 64 9.99 7.87 6.49
CA VAL A 64 9.75 6.59 7.18
C VAL A 64 10.86 5.57 6.88
N LYS A 65 11.11 4.66 7.83
CA LYS A 65 11.96 3.47 7.66
C LYS A 65 11.16 2.18 7.95
N PRO A 66 11.29 1.11 7.14
CA PRO A 66 12.06 1.00 5.89
C PRO A 66 11.71 2.06 4.84
N ALA A 67 12.69 2.41 4.01
CA ALA A 67 12.50 3.43 2.99
C ALA A 67 11.33 3.00 2.07
N THR A 68 10.27 3.79 2.03
CA THR A 68 9.03 3.41 1.35
C THR A 68 8.74 4.36 0.19
N LEU A 69 8.59 3.82 -1.02
CA LEU A 69 8.22 4.55 -2.23
C LEU A 69 6.75 4.31 -2.55
N MET A 70 5.95 5.37 -2.57
CA MET A 70 4.57 5.35 -3.02
C MET A 70 4.49 5.55 -4.53
N VAL A 71 3.72 4.70 -5.21
CA VAL A 71 3.43 4.80 -6.65
C VAL A 71 1.93 4.89 -6.85
N SER A 72 1.44 5.95 -7.49
CA SER A 72 -0.01 6.09 -7.73
C SER A 72 -0.51 5.09 -8.79
N LYS A 73 -1.52 4.27 -8.44
CA LYS A 73 -2.25 3.43 -9.43
C LYS A 73 -3.17 4.24 -10.32
N VAL A 74 -3.64 5.39 -9.83
CA VAL A 74 -4.61 6.25 -10.51
C VAL A 74 -3.88 7.39 -11.19
N THR A 75 -4.27 7.69 -12.43
CA THR A 75 -3.79 8.88 -13.14
C THR A 75 -4.30 10.14 -12.43
N VAL A 76 -3.39 10.88 -11.80
CA VAL A 76 -3.64 12.13 -11.09
C VAL A 76 -3.94 13.24 -12.10
N LYS A 77 -5.14 13.83 -11.99
CA LYS A 77 -5.62 14.90 -12.89
C LYS A 77 -5.90 16.24 -12.21
N LYS A 78 -5.96 16.27 -10.87
CA LYS A 78 -6.38 17.44 -10.09
C LYS A 78 -5.51 17.60 -8.86
N THR A 79 -5.13 18.84 -8.54
CA THR A 79 -4.36 19.17 -7.33
C THR A 79 -5.05 18.72 -6.04
N ALA A 80 -6.37 18.82 -5.96
CA ALA A 80 -7.13 18.36 -4.79
C ALA A 80 -6.90 16.86 -4.50
N TYR A 81 -6.82 16.03 -5.54
CA TYR A 81 -6.50 14.62 -5.38
C TYR A 81 -5.07 14.43 -4.85
N THR A 82 -4.11 15.16 -5.43
CA THR A 82 -2.70 15.14 -4.98
C THR A 82 -2.57 15.54 -3.52
N ASN A 83 -3.31 16.55 -3.06
CA ASN A 83 -3.26 17.02 -1.68
C ASN A 83 -3.74 15.95 -0.70
N ILE A 84 -4.77 15.18 -1.06
CA ILE A 84 -5.26 14.06 -0.22
C ILE A 84 -4.27 12.89 -0.27
N LEU A 85 -3.77 12.56 -1.46
CA LEU A 85 -2.80 11.47 -1.66
C LEU A 85 -1.48 11.72 -0.93
N MET A 86 -0.92 12.92 -1.04
CA MET A 86 0.36 13.32 -0.45
C MET A 86 0.22 13.90 0.96
N GLY A 87 -1.00 14.11 1.44
CA GLY A 87 -1.29 14.49 2.82
C GLY A 87 -1.72 13.27 3.63
N THR A 88 -3.03 13.08 3.74
CA THR A 88 -3.64 12.05 4.58
C THR A 88 -3.17 10.64 4.23
N VAL A 89 -3.16 10.28 2.94
CA VAL A 89 -2.82 8.91 2.53
C VAL A 89 -1.32 8.64 2.71
N GLN A 90 -0.44 9.60 2.40
CA GLN A 90 0.99 9.48 2.63
C GLN A 90 1.31 9.28 4.13
N GLY A 91 0.72 10.11 4.99
CA GLY A 91 0.90 9.98 6.44
C GLY A 91 0.38 8.64 6.97
N ALA A 92 -0.75 8.17 6.44
CA ALA A 92 -1.34 6.89 6.81
C ALA A 92 -0.42 5.70 6.44
N ILE A 93 0.12 5.71 5.22
CA ILE A 93 1.07 4.69 4.74
C ILE A 93 2.33 4.69 5.61
N ALA A 94 2.91 5.87 5.91
CA ALA A 94 4.08 5.97 6.77
C ALA A 94 3.81 5.39 8.17
N ASN A 95 2.63 5.66 8.75
CA ASN A 95 2.24 5.09 10.03
C ASN A 95 2.01 3.57 9.95
N GLY A 96 1.43 3.06 8.86
CA GLY A 96 1.23 1.61 8.65
C GLY A 96 2.55 0.85 8.57
N VAL A 97 3.56 1.45 7.93
CA VAL A 97 4.94 0.92 7.91
C VAL A 97 5.53 0.88 9.32
N LEU A 98 5.42 1.98 10.08
CA LEU A 98 5.92 2.01 11.46
C LEU A 98 5.18 1.05 12.39
N ASP A 99 3.89 0.78 12.15
CA ASP A 99 3.15 -0.21 12.91
C ASP A 99 3.68 -1.62 12.66
N ALA A 100 4.00 -1.96 11.40
CA ALA A 100 4.64 -3.24 11.06
C ALA A 100 6.06 -3.36 11.65
N VAL A 101 6.78 -2.25 11.83
CA VAL A 101 8.05 -2.25 12.57
C VAL A 101 7.81 -2.39 14.09
N ARG A 102 6.78 -1.72 14.61
CA ARG A 102 6.46 -1.69 16.05
C ARG A 102 5.99 -3.06 16.55
N ASN A 103 5.20 -3.78 15.76
CA ASN A 103 4.70 -5.10 16.12
C ASN A 103 5.67 -6.25 15.79
N GLY A 104 6.81 -5.95 15.15
CA GLY A 104 7.87 -6.91 14.87
C GLY A 104 7.72 -7.67 13.55
N THR A 105 6.67 -7.43 12.77
CA THR A 105 6.53 -7.98 11.41
C THR A 105 7.73 -7.62 10.53
N ILE A 106 8.17 -6.36 10.61
CA ILE A 106 9.46 -5.92 10.08
C ILE A 106 10.44 -5.86 11.24
N PRO A 107 11.52 -6.67 11.23
CA PRO A 107 12.54 -6.59 12.27
C PRO A 107 13.22 -5.22 12.29
N LYS A 108 13.30 -4.58 13.46
CA LYS A 108 13.84 -3.22 13.61
C LYS A 108 15.28 -3.10 13.11
N GLU A 109 16.08 -4.13 13.32
CA GLU A 109 17.47 -4.20 12.90
C GLU A 109 17.63 -4.21 11.37
N LYS A 110 16.59 -4.58 10.63
CA LYS A 110 16.54 -4.59 9.17
C LYS A 110 15.97 -3.30 8.57
N ALA A 111 15.51 -2.35 9.39
CA ALA A 111 14.79 -1.18 8.90
C ALA A 111 15.62 -0.25 7.99
N ASN A 112 16.95 -0.31 8.05
CA ASN A 112 17.83 0.44 7.16
C ASN A 112 18.27 -0.33 5.91
N ASP A 113 18.13 -1.66 5.92
CA ASP A 113 18.57 -2.53 4.83
C ASP A 113 17.44 -2.85 3.86
N LEU A 114 16.19 -2.82 4.35
CA LEU A 114 14.99 -3.04 3.57
C LEU A 114 14.46 -1.74 2.95
N GLY A 115 13.73 -1.91 1.85
CA GLY A 115 12.81 -0.89 1.35
C GLY A 115 11.46 -1.50 0.99
N ILE A 116 10.49 -0.63 0.71
CA ILE A 116 9.12 -0.97 0.34
C ILE A 116 8.72 -0.15 -0.88
N ILE A 117 8.14 -0.79 -1.89
CA ILE A 117 7.38 -0.12 -2.94
C ILE A 117 5.91 -0.39 -2.65
N VAL A 118 5.10 0.65 -2.49
CA VAL A 118 3.65 0.56 -2.30
C VAL A 118 2.92 1.19 -3.47
N SER A 119 2.19 0.38 -4.22
CA SER A 119 1.25 0.85 -5.23
C SER A 119 -0.04 1.28 -4.54
N VAL A 120 -0.36 2.56 -4.62
CA VAL A 120 -1.44 3.19 -3.86
C VAL A 120 -2.66 3.37 -4.74
N TRP A 121 -3.78 2.79 -4.31
CA TRP A 121 -5.09 3.11 -4.85
C TRP A 121 -5.82 4.08 -3.91
N LEU A 122 -6.20 5.24 -4.43
CA LEU A 122 -7.13 6.17 -3.80
C LEU A 122 -8.24 6.44 -4.82
N ASN A 123 -9.50 6.25 -4.43
CA ASN A 123 -10.61 6.41 -5.36
C ASN A 123 -10.65 7.85 -5.93
N PRO A 124 -10.68 8.06 -7.27
CA PRO A 124 -10.72 9.39 -7.86
C PRO A 124 -11.89 10.26 -7.39
N SER A 125 -13.03 9.64 -7.06
CA SER A 125 -14.23 10.34 -6.59
C SER A 125 -14.10 10.88 -5.17
N ILE A 126 -13.01 10.61 -4.46
CA ILE A 126 -12.78 11.19 -3.13
C ILE A 126 -12.82 12.73 -3.16
N VAL A 127 -12.44 13.34 -4.29
CA VAL A 127 -12.45 14.80 -4.47
C VAL A 127 -13.85 15.40 -4.58
N THR A 128 -14.91 14.58 -4.65
CA THR A 128 -16.30 15.03 -4.69
C THR A 128 -16.98 14.94 -3.32
N VAL A 129 -16.26 14.52 -2.27
CA VAL A 129 -16.78 14.47 -0.90
C VAL A 129 -16.59 15.84 -0.26
N GLU A 130 -17.68 16.55 0.03
CA GLU A 130 -17.64 17.91 0.60
C GLU A 130 -17.02 17.90 2.02
N ASP A 131 -17.53 17.02 2.89
CA ASP A 131 -17.05 16.85 4.26
C ASP A 131 -16.22 15.57 4.39
N LEU A 132 -15.05 15.56 3.75
CA LEU A 132 -14.17 14.40 3.77
C LEU A 132 -13.68 14.08 5.19
N ASP A 133 -14.07 12.91 5.69
CA ASP A 133 -13.54 12.35 6.93
C ASP A 133 -12.09 11.85 6.72
N HIS A 134 -11.14 12.76 6.94
CA HIS A 134 -9.72 12.49 6.84
C HIS A 134 -9.21 11.50 7.89
N GLU A 135 -9.85 11.41 9.06
CA GLU A 135 -9.44 10.47 10.11
C GLU A 135 -9.83 9.04 9.74
N ALA A 136 -11.05 8.82 9.24
CA ALA A 136 -11.45 7.53 8.73
C ALA A 136 -10.57 7.10 7.54
N LEU A 137 -10.33 8.01 6.58
CA LEU A 137 -9.44 7.75 5.46
C LEU A 137 -8.02 7.37 5.93
N PHE A 138 -7.48 8.11 6.89
CA PHE A 138 -6.16 7.84 7.47
C PHE A 138 -6.11 6.45 8.11
N ASN A 139 -7.06 6.12 8.99
CA ASN A 139 -7.09 4.86 9.71
C ASN A 139 -7.24 3.66 8.76
N ILE A 140 -8.07 3.78 7.73
CA ILE A 140 -8.26 2.74 6.72
C ILE A 140 -6.98 2.48 5.93
N HIS A 141 -6.34 3.54 5.42
CA HIS A 141 -5.09 3.38 4.66
C HIS A 141 -3.95 2.87 5.53
N ARG A 142 -3.83 3.34 6.78
CA ARG A 142 -2.82 2.89 7.74
C ARG A 142 -2.96 1.39 8.01
N GLU A 143 -4.18 0.96 8.29
CA GLU A 143 -4.50 -0.44 8.56
C GLU A 143 -4.26 -1.32 7.33
N ALA A 144 -4.69 -0.87 6.15
CA ALA A 144 -4.50 -1.61 4.91
C ALA A 144 -3.01 -1.78 4.59
N THR A 145 -2.20 -0.73 4.76
CA THR A 145 -0.74 -0.80 4.54
C THR A 145 -0.09 -1.77 5.50
N ARG A 146 -0.41 -1.70 6.80
CA ARG A 146 0.10 -2.64 7.80
C ARG A 146 -0.24 -4.09 7.44
N ARG A 147 -1.51 -4.37 7.12
CA ARG A 147 -1.98 -5.72 6.72
C ARG A 147 -1.28 -6.23 5.45
N ALA A 148 -1.10 -5.40 4.45
CA ALA A 148 -0.43 -5.80 3.20
C ALA A 148 1.04 -6.18 3.46
N ILE A 149 1.73 -5.45 4.33
CA ILE A 149 3.10 -5.76 4.75
C ILE A 149 3.14 -7.06 5.55
N GLU A 150 2.22 -7.26 6.49
CA GLU A 150 2.11 -8.50 7.26
C GLU A 150 1.93 -9.72 6.38
N LYS A 151 1.00 -9.64 5.43
CA LYS A 151 0.78 -10.71 4.47
C LYS A 151 2.00 -10.96 3.59
N ALA A 152 2.67 -9.91 3.12
CA ALA A 152 3.92 -10.05 2.39
C ALA A 152 4.97 -10.78 3.22
N MET A 153 5.16 -10.37 4.48
CA MET A 153 6.16 -10.95 5.37
C MET A 153 5.83 -12.39 5.77
N ASN A 154 4.56 -12.79 5.78
CA ASN A 154 4.12 -14.15 6.12
C ASN A 154 3.88 -15.06 4.90
N ASN A 155 4.04 -14.56 3.66
CA ASN A 155 3.67 -15.26 2.43
C ASN A 155 2.19 -15.68 2.41
N GLU A 156 1.31 -14.75 2.76
CA GLU A 156 -0.13 -14.98 2.83
C GLU A 156 -0.89 -14.35 1.66
N PRO A 157 -1.92 -15.03 1.12
CA PRO A 157 -2.33 -16.40 1.46
C PRO A 157 -1.32 -17.46 0.95
N SER A 158 -1.28 -18.61 1.62
CA SER A 158 -0.44 -19.72 1.16
C SER A 158 -0.98 -20.35 -0.13
N ILE A 159 -0.10 -21.00 -0.90
CA ILE A 159 -0.51 -21.71 -2.11
C ILE A 159 -1.53 -22.82 -1.83
N ASP A 160 -1.37 -23.55 -0.72
CA ASP A 160 -2.28 -24.63 -0.34
C ASP A 160 -3.68 -24.08 -0.03
N TYR A 161 -3.77 -22.97 0.72
CA TYR A 161 -5.05 -22.32 0.99
C TYR A 161 -5.75 -21.89 -0.31
N LEU A 162 -5.00 -21.34 -1.26
CA LEU A 162 -5.55 -20.92 -2.56
C LEU A 162 -6.08 -22.12 -3.34
N LEU A 163 -5.32 -23.22 -3.44
CA LEU A 163 -5.76 -24.42 -4.16
C LEU A 163 -6.99 -25.09 -3.52
N GLU A 164 -7.07 -25.11 -2.19
CA GLU A 164 -8.21 -25.67 -1.45
C GLU A 164 -9.51 -24.84 -1.57
N ASN A 165 -9.38 -23.55 -1.90
CA ASN A 165 -10.49 -22.59 -1.88
C ASN A 165 -10.76 -21.92 -3.24
N GLN A 166 -10.01 -22.26 -4.29
CA GLN A 166 -10.09 -21.62 -5.61
C GLN A 166 -11.52 -21.52 -6.15
N ASP A 167 -12.31 -22.60 -6.06
CA ASP A 167 -13.68 -22.63 -6.56
C ASP A 167 -14.71 -21.94 -5.64
N LYS A 168 -14.33 -21.66 -4.39
CA LYS A 168 -15.19 -21.03 -3.37
C LYS A 168 -14.99 -19.52 -3.34
N LEU A 169 -13.80 -19.04 -3.71
CA LEU A 169 -13.44 -17.63 -3.71
C LEU A 169 -13.89 -16.97 -5.01
N VAL A 170 -15.05 -16.30 -4.97
CA VAL A 170 -15.57 -15.55 -6.12
C VAL A 170 -15.21 -14.07 -5.97
N HIS A 171 -14.54 -13.52 -6.98
CA HIS A 171 -14.19 -12.10 -7.00
C HIS A 171 -15.47 -11.24 -6.95
N LYS A 172 -15.56 -10.32 -5.98
CA LYS A 172 -16.78 -9.53 -5.70
C LYS A 172 -17.35 -8.84 -6.93
N TYR A 173 -16.50 -8.20 -7.74
CA TYR A 173 -16.96 -7.50 -8.94
C TYR A 173 -17.36 -8.46 -10.06
N TYR A 174 -16.77 -9.66 -10.13
CA TYR A 174 -17.22 -10.68 -11.08
C TYR A 174 -18.62 -11.18 -10.71
N GLN A 175 -18.84 -11.48 -9.42
CA GLN A 175 -20.16 -11.88 -8.92
C GLN A 175 -21.23 -10.80 -9.18
N LYS A 176 -20.89 -9.53 -8.94
CA LYS A 176 -21.80 -8.39 -9.21
C LYS A 176 -22.28 -8.37 -10.66
N GLU A 177 -21.39 -8.59 -11.63
CA GLU A 177 -21.75 -8.59 -13.06
C GLU A 177 -22.57 -9.83 -13.46
N LEU A 178 -22.38 -10.97 -12.79
CA LEU A 178 -23.23 -12.15 -12.99
C LEU A 178 -24.66 -11.90 -12.49
N ASP A 179 -24.81 -11.24 -11.34
CA ASP A 179 -26.11 -10.96 -10.75
C ASP A 179 -26.88 -9.85 -11.48
N ALA A 180 -26.18 -8.90 -12.11
CA ALA A 180 -26.81 -7.85 -12.92
C ALA A 180 -27.45 -8.37 -14.23
N LYS A 181 -27.15 -9.61 -14.64
CA LYS A 181 -27.73 -10.25 -15.84
C LYS A 181 -29.00 -11.05 -15.56
N LYS A 182 -29.39 -11.21 -14.29
CA LYS A 182 -30.64 -11.87 -13.88
C LYS A 182 -31.75 -10.84 -13.75
#